data_AF-A0A352YZ53-F1
#
_entry.id   AF-A0A352YZ53-F1
#
_cell.length_a   1.000
_cell.length_b   1.000
_cell.length_c   1.000
_cell.angle_alpha   90.00
_cell.angle_beta   90.00
_cell.angle_gamma   90.00
#
_symmetry.space_group_name_H-M   'P 1'
#
loop_
_entity.id
_entity.type
_entity.pdbx_description
1 polymer ?
#
loop_
_entity_poly.entity_id
_entity_poly.type
_entity_poly.pdbx_seq_one_letter_code
_entity_poly.pdbx_strand_id
1 'polypeptide(L)'
;MRWMRYILILSMIYLVCTARTCNENEEAVAIREERFTMNLKDSIKDVFMSDTIDDKLLRAYEVSAVQKLNDFADYLRIISDTTLDMKFRQHAAELVKGLFVTDEIELNIRSNICYESGLNSMELLLAHSLSEGISCLINPLQITVSKPFVSENDSAFTGNLSFINRYVPPVSRDTSGTESLRLIIDIYLVKRLRSFGEDQLEVWDVYLGDIN
;
A
#
# COMPACT_ATOMS: atom_id res chain seq x y z
N MET A 1 -31.72 -20.43 -72.30
CA MET A 1 -31.92 -20.09 -70.86
C MET A 1 -30.92 -20.74 -69.89
N ARG A 2 -30.37 -21.94 -70.12
CA ARG A 2 -29.40 -22.58 -69.19
C ARG A 2 -28.08 -21.82 -69.03
N TRP A 3 -27.58 -21.21 -70.11
CA TRP A 3 -26.33 -20.45 -70.12
C TRP A 3 -26.36 -19.20 -69.23
N MET A 4 -27.49 -18.49 -69.18
CA MET A 4 -27.69 -17.34 -68.30
C MET A 4 -27.63 -17.70 -66.82
N ARG A 5 -28.06 -18.93 -66.45
CA ARG A 5 -27.97 -19.41 -65.06
C ARG A 5 -26.53 -19.69 -64.65
N TYR A 6 -25.70 -20.20 -65.56
CA TYR A 6 -24.28 -20.42 -65.29
C TYR A 6 -23.52 -19.09 -65.09
N ILE A 7 -23.83 -18.07 -65.89
CA ILE A 7 -23.21 -16.75 -65.75
C ILE A 7 -23.56 -16.12 -64.38
N LEU A 8 -24.82 -16.23 -63.96
CA LEU A 8 -25.27 -15.72 -62.66
C LEU A 8 -24.65 -16.45 -61.46
N ILE A 9 -24.46 -17.77 -61.57
CA ILE A 9 -23.78 -18.56 -60.54
C ILE A 9 -22.30 -18.18 -60.47
N LEU A 10 -21.64 -18.02 -61.63
CA LEU A 10 -20.23 -17.63 -61.68
C LEU A 10 -20.02 -16.22 -61.15
N SER A 11 -20.93 -15.27 -61.43
CA SER A 11 -20.85 -13.92 -60.89
C SER A 11 -21.07 -13.87 -59.37
N MET A 12 -21.96 -14.72 -58.84
CA MET A 12 -22.15 -14.86 -57.40
C MET A 12 -20.91 -15.46 -56.71
N ILE A 13 -20.30 -16.50 -57.30
CA ILE A 13 -19.07 -17.08 -56.77
C ILE A 13 -17.94 -16.03 -56.83
N TYR A 14 -17.84 -15.27 -57.92
CA TYR A 14 -16.84 -14.21 -58.03
C TYR A 14 -17.06 -13.09 -57.01
N LEU A 15 -18.31 -12.70 -56.74
CA LEU A 15 -18.64 -11.73 -55.68
C LEU A 15 -18.33 -12.27 -54.27
N VAL A 16 -18.58 -13.54 -54.00
CA VAL A 16 -18.24 -14.18 -52.72
C VAL A 16 -16.73 -14.36 -52.54
N CYS A 17 -16.00 -14.63 -53.63
CA CYS A 17 -14.54 -14.74 -53.60
C CYS A 17 -13.82 -13.38 -53.61
N THR A 18 -14.47 -12.31 -54.06
CA THR A 18 -13.95 -10.93 -54.02
C THR A 18 -14.48 -10.11 -52.85
N ALA A 19 -15.43 -10.66 -52.06
CA ALA A 19 -15.70 -10.21 -50.71
C ALA A 19 -14.42 -10.42 -49.91
N ARG A 20 -13.56 -9.40 -49.95
CA ARG A 20 -12.37 -9.23 -49.10
C ARG A 20 -12.72 -9.81 -47.74
N THR A 21 -12.02 -10.89 -47.38
CA THR A 21 -11.83 -11.24 -45.99
C THR A 21 -11.51 -9.95 -45.25
N CYS A 22 -12.27 -9.65 -44.21
CA CYS A 22 -11.94 -8.61 -43.24
C CYS A 22 -10.61 -8.97 -42.57
N ASN A 23 -9.50 -8.81 -43.28
CA ASN A 23 -8.23 -8.44 -42.67
C ASN A 23 -8.39 -6.95 -42.34
N GLU A 24 -9.14 -6.64 -41.28
CA GLU A 24 -8.78 -5.44 -40.51
C GLU A 24 -7.28 -5.59 -40.26
N ASN A 25 -6.48 -4.64 -40.76
CA ASN A 25 -5.03 -4.64 -40.64
C ASN A 25 -4.68 -4.96 -39.18
N GLU A 26 -4.22 -6.18 -38.88
CA GLU A 26 -3.81 -6.58 -37.53
C GLU A 26 -2.74 -5.60 -37.01
N GLU A 27 -1.88 -5.10 -37.90
CA GLU A 27 -0.95 -4.00 -37.60
C GLU A 27 -1.64 -2.71 -37.16
N ALA A 28 -2.74 -2.31 -37.82
CA ALA A 28 -3.46 -1.09 -37.45
C ALA A 28 -4.21 -1.24 -36.12
N VAL A 29 -4.69 -2.45 -35.81
CA VAL A 29 -5.28 -2.79 -34.51
C VAL A 29 -4.20 -2.79 -33.43
N ALA A 30 -3.07 -3.44 -33.67
CA ALA A 30 -1.93 -3.49 -32.75
C ALA A 30 -1.36 -2.09 -32.44
N ILE A 31 -1.16 -1.25 -33.47
CA ILE A 31 -0.70 0.14 -33.30
C ILE A 31 -1.71 0.97 -32.50
N ARG A 32 -3.01 0.70 -32.63
CA ARG A 32 -4.06 1.40 -31.88
C ARG A 32 -4.08 0.97 -30.41
N GLU A 33 -3.93 -0.33 -30.15
CA GLU A 33 -3.81 -0.87 -28.79
C GLU A 33 -2.53 -0.38 -28.10
N GLU A 34 -1.40 -0.34 -28.81
CA GLU A 34 -0.14 0.19 -28.30
C GLU A 34 -0.26 1.69 -27.96
N ARG A 35 -0.88 2.49 -28.84
CA ARG A 35 -1.15 3.91 -28.52
C ARG A 35 -2.10 4.07 -27.35
N PHE A 36 -3.13 3.22 -27.24
CA PHE A 36 -4.06 3.27 -26.12
C PHE A 36 -3.36 2.94 -24.81
N THR A 37 -2.52 1.90 -24.79
CA THR A 37 -1.74 1.50 -23.61
C THR A 37 -0.69 2.54 -23.23
N MET A 38 0.00 3.15 -24.20
CA MET A 38 0.90 4.30 -23.95
C MET A 38 0.14 5.48 -23.34
N ASN A 39 -0.96 5.91 -23.95
CA ASN A 39 -1.75 7.03 -23.43
C ASN A 39 -2.30 6.74 -22.03
N LEU A 40 -2.71 5.50 -21.77
CA LEU A 40 -3.15 5.08 -20.44
C LEU A 40 -2.01 5.14 -19.43
N LYS A 41 -0.82 4.65 -19.81
CA LYS A 41 0.38 4.70 -18.98
C LYS A 41 0.77 6.13 -18.65
N ASP A 42 0.79 7.02 -19.64
CA ASP A 42 1.12 8.43 -19.46
C ASP A 42 0.08 9.14 -18.58
N SER A 43 -1.21 8.88 -18.81
CA SER A 43 -2.27 9.43 -17.96
C SER A 43 -2.15 8.98 -16.50
N ILE A 44 -1.77 7.73 -16.26
CA ILE A 44 -1.53 7.22 -14.91
C ILE A 44 -0.30 7.88 -14.29
N LYS A 45 0.78 8.01 -15.08
CA LYS A 45 2.01 8.66 -14.64
C LYS A 45 1.75 10.12 -14.21
N ASP A 46 0.96 10.85 -14.99
CA ASP A 46 0.60 12.24 -14.68
C ASP A 46 -0.15 12.36 -13.34
N VAL A 47 -1.02 11.40 -13.02
CA VAL A 47 -1.73 11.37 -11.73
C VAL A 47 -0.76 11.21 -10.55
N PHE A 48 0.27 10.38 -10.69
CA PHE A 48 1.26 10.17 -9.64
C PHE A 48 2.26 11.32 -9.51
N MET A 49 2.51 12.05 -10.59
CA MET A 49 3.47 13.17 -10.64
C MET A 49 2.84 14.54 -10.36
N SER A 50 1.51 14.63 -10.38
CA SER A 50 0.78 15.89 -10.15
C SER A 50 1.18 16.56 -8.84
N ASP A 51 1.40 17.87 -8.93
CA ASP A 51 1.67 18.73 -7.77
C ASP A 51 0.39 19.01 -6.95
N THR A 52 -0.78 18.78 -7.55
CA THR A 52 -2.06 18.90 -6.85
C THR A 52 -2.70 17.53 -6.70
N ILE A 53 -3.04 17.18 -5.46
CA ILE A 53 -3.72 15.92 -5.12
C ILE A 53 -5.18 16.26 -4.87
N ASP A 54 -6.09 15.60 -5.59
CA ASP A 54 -7.52 15.78 -5.34
C ASP A 54 -7.97 15.08 -4.05
N ASP A 55 -9.14 15.48 -3.54
CA ASP A 55 -9.68 14.91 -2.30
C ASP A 55 -9.87 13.39 -2.37
N LYS A 56 -10.17 12.85 -3.55
CA LYS A 56 -10.39 11.40 -3.73
C LYS A 56 -9.09 10.62 -3.57
N LEU A 57 -7.99 11.12 -4.14
CA LEU A 57 -6.66 10.56 -3.98
C LEU A 57 -6.19 10.68 -2.55
N LEU A 58 -6.43 11.81 -1.88
CA LEU A 58 -6.13 11.95 -0.44
C LEU A 58 -6.84 10.87 0.39
N ARG A 59 -8.13 10.59 0.13
CA ARG A 59 -8.84 9.48 0.78
C ARG A 59 -8.25 8.10 0.45
N ALA A 60 -7.77 7.89 -0.78
CA ALA A 60 -7.09 6.65 -1.13
C ALA A 60 -5.77 6.47 -0.36
N TYR A 61 -5.01 7.55 -0.18
CA TYR A 61 -3.80 7.55 0.64
C TYR A 61 -4.10 7.33 2.13
N GLU A 62 -5.21 7.84 2.65
CA GLU A 62 -5.66 7.53 4.02
C GLU A 62 -5.93 6.04 4.19
N VAL A 63 -6.56 5.39 3.20
CA VAL A 63 -6.77 3.92 3.21
C VAL A 63 -5.43 3.18 3.15
N SER A 64 -4.47 3.68 2.36
CA SER A 64 -3.11 3.11 2.33
C SER A 64 -2.40 3.26 3.68
N ALA A 65 -2.59 4.38 4.39
CA ALA A 65 -2.04 4.56 5.74
C ALA A 65 -2.61 3.53 6.73
N VAL A 66 -3.90 3.23 6.63
CA VAL A 66 -4.54 2.15 7.41
C VAL A 66 -3.90 0.79 7.09
N GLN A 67 -3.60 0.50 5.83
CA GLN A 67 -2.90 -0.73 5.44
C GLN A 67 -1.51 -0.79 6.06
N LYS A 68 -0.71 0.29 5.98
CA LYS A 68 0.63 0.34 6.59
C LYS A 68 0.62 0.14 8.10
N LEU A 69 -0.40 0.65 8.80
CA LEU A 69 -0.56 0.38 10.24
C LEU A 69 -0.82 -1.11 10.54
N ASN A 70 -1.56 -1.80 9.67
CA ASN A 70 -1.75 -3.25 9.80
C ASN A 70 -0.47 -4.02 9.45
N ASP A 71 0.24 -3.62 8.39
CA ASP A 71 1.52 -4.22 8.01
C ASP A 71 2.54 -4.09 9.15
N PHE A 72 2.57 -2.94 9.83
CA PHE A 72 3.40 -2.72 11.02
C PHE A 72 3.09 -3.74 12.13
N ALA A 73 1.81 -3.95 12.44
CA ALA A 73 1.38 -4.92 13.44
C ALA A 73 1.77 -6.36 13.04
N ASP A 74 1.60 -6.73 11.78
CA ASP A 74 1.95 -8.04 11.25
C ASP A 74 3.48 -8.27 11.31
N TYR A 75 4.28 -7.28 10.92
CA TYR A 75 5.73 -7.38 11.00
C TYR A 75 6.22 -7.45 12.45
N LEU A 76 5.66 -6.67 13.38
CA LEU A 76 5.99 -6.81 14.81
C LEU A 76 5.69 -8.21 15.33
N ARG A 77 4.61 -8.84 14.86
CA ARG A 77 4.30 -10.23 15.21
C ARG A 77 5.37 -11.20 14.71
N ILE A 78 5.85 -11.02 13.48
CA ILE A 78 6.93 -11.84 12.91
C ILE A 78 8.22 -11.64 13.71
N ILE A 79 8.59 -10.39 14.01
CA ILE A 79 9.82 -10.06 14.75
C ILE A 79 9.79 -10.67 16.15
N SER A 80 8.61 -10.69 16.79
CA SER A 80 8.44 -11.21 18.14
C SER A 80 8.35 -12.75 18.22
N ASP A 81 8.13 -13.44 17.10
CA ASP A 81 8.00 -14.88 17.06
C ASP A 81 9.39 -15.56 17.12
N THR A 82 9.78 -15.97 18.32
CA THR A 82 11.07 -16.64 18.57
C THR A 82 11.18 -18.04 17.96
N THR A 83 10.09 -18.59 17.41
CA THR A 83 10.11 -19.86 16.68
C THR A 83 10.57 -19.70 15.22
N LEU A 84 10.57 -18.47 14.69
CA LEU A 84 11.04 -18.17 13.34
C LEU A 84 12.56 -17.98 13.29
N ASP A 85 13.15 -18.28 12.13
CA ASP A 85 14.57 -18.04 11.88
C ASP A 85 14.91 -16.55 12.01
N MET A 86 16.06 -16.26 12.61
CA MET A 86 16.52 -14.90 12.88
C MET A 86 16.56 -14.02 11.62
N LYS A 87 16.88 -14.57 10.44
CA LYS A 87 16.93 -13.79 9.19
C LYS A 87 15.57 -13.25 8.80
N PHE A 88 14.50 -14.02 8.99
CA PHE A 88 13.14 -13.55 8.70
C PHE A 88 12.72 -12.44 9.67
N ARG A 89 13.08 -12.59 10.95
CA ARG A 89 12.80 -11.60 11.99
C ARG A 89 13.56 -10.30 11.73
N GLN A 90 14.83 -10.38 11.33
CA GLN A 90 15.64 -9.22 10.94
C GLN A 90 15.07 -8.52 9.71
N HIS A 91 14.69 -9.28 8.67
CA HIS A 91 14.09 -8.69 7.49
C HIS A 91 12.75 -7.99 7.79
N ALA A 92 11.91 -8.59 8.63
CA ALA A 92 10.69 -7.94 9.09
C ALA A 92 10.97 -6.63 9.85
N ALA A 93 12.05 -6.57 10.64
CA ALA A 93 12.47 -5.33 11.31
C ALA A 93 12.92 -4.24 10.31
N GLU A 94 13.58 -4.61 9.20
CA GLU A 94 13.89 -3.69 8.11
C GLU A 94 12.61 -3.17 7.43
N LEU A 95 11.63 -4.05 7.21
CA LEU A 95 10.34 -3.66 6.64
C LEU A 95 9.59 -2.69 7.56
N VAL A 96 9.59 -2.92 8.88
CA VAL A 96 9.04 -1.98 9.87
C VAL A 96 9.67 -0.60 9.71
N LYS A 97 11.00 -0.49 9.67
CA LYS A 97 11.67 0.81 9.49
C LYS A 97 11.22 1.51 8.20
N GLY A 98 11.04 0.76 7.12
CA GLY A 98 10.56 1.28 5.84
C GLY A 98 9.10 1.78 5.83
N LEU A 99 8.31 1.50 6.87
CA LEU A 99 6.94 2.03 7.00
C LEU A 99 6.90 3.45 7.57
N PHE A 100 7.96 3.89 8.26
CA PHE A 100 7.96 5.17 8.97
C PHE A 100 8.73 6.25 8.21
N VAL A 101 8.38 7.50 8.47
CA VAL A 101 8.95 8.66 7.77
C VAL A 101 10.41 8.91 8.18
N THR A 102 10.74 8.59 9.43
CA THR A 102 12.04 8.72 10.10
C THR A 102 12.36 7.47 10.91
N ASP A 103 13.65 7.26 11.23
CA ASP A 103 14.08 6.18 12.13
C ASP A 103 13.90 6.55 13.61
N GLU A 104 13.88 7.84 13.92
CA GLU A 104 13.59 8.40 15.24
C GLU A 104 12.06 8.52 15.38
N ILE A 105 11.44 7.54 16.04
CA ILE A 105 10.01 7.49 16.28
C ILE A 105 9.78 7.31 17.77
N GLU A 106 8.97 8.18 18.35
CA GLU A 106 8.56 8.10 19.74
C GLU A 106 7.35 7.16 19.88
N LEU A 107 7.47 6.20 20.80
CA LEU A 107 6.42 5.26 21.15
C LEU A 107 5.91 5.59 22.55
N ASN A 108 4.87 6.41 22.64
CA ASN A 108 4.21 6.72 23.90
C ASN A 108 3.10 5.70 24.21
N ILE A 109 3.45 4.42 24.14
CA ILE A 109 2.55 3.36 24.58
C ILE A 109 2.66 3.29 26.09
N ARG A 110 1.65 3.79 26.82
CA ARG A 110 1.63 3.76 28.29
C ARG A 110 2.11 2.41 28.83
N SER A 111 3.06 2.46 29.76
CA SER A 111 3.78 1.33 30.39
C SER A 111 2.90 0.26 31.05
N ASN A 112 1.59 0.48 31.14
CA ASN A 112 0.66 -0.48 31.72
C ASN A 112 0.30 -1.60 30.74
N ILE A 113 0.63 -1.47 29.45
CA ILE A 113 0.24 -2.42 28.39
C ILE A 113 1.44 -3.30 27.99
N CYS A 114 2.63 -2.71 27.87
CA CYS A 114 3.88 -3.44 27.76
C CYS A 114 4.58 -3.36 29.12
N TYR A 115 4.68 -4.50 29.81
CA TYR A 115 5.34 -4.60 31.13
C TYR A 115 6.84 -4.25 31.08
N GLU A 116 7.41 -4.12 29.89
CA GLU A 116 8.80 -3.73 29.65
C GLU A 116 8.91 -2.20 29.64
N SER A 117 9.07 -1.65 30.85
CA SER A 117 9.39 -0.25 31.04
C SER A 117 10.67 0.12 30.27
N GLY A 118 10.58 1.13 29.39
CA GLY A 118 11.75 1.68 28.68
C GLY A 118 11.77 1.48 27.16
N LEU A 119 10.78 0.83 26.56
CA LEU A 119 10.65 0.71 25.10
C LEU A 119 9.94 1.94 24.48
N ASN A 120 10.50 3.13 24.71
CA ASN A 120 9.93 4.41 24.27
C ASN A 120 10.36 4.85 22.86
N SER A 121 11.23 4.08 22.20
CA SER A 121 11.62 4.31 20.80
C SER A 121 11.45 3.06 19.97
N MET A 122 11.24 3.25 18.67
CA MET A 122 11.15 2.13 17.72
C MET A 122 12.42 1.28 17.70
N GLU A 123 13.60 1.90 17.80
CA GLU A 123 14.87 1.16 17.82
C GLU A 123 14.95 0.22 19.03
N LEU A 124 14.60 0.71 20.22
CA LEU A 124 14.60 -0.11 21.44
C LEU A 124 13.56 -1.22 21.36
N LEU A 125 12.35 -0.91 20.86
CA LEU A 125 11.31 -1.91 20.63
C LEU A 125 11.80 -3.02 19.70
N LEU A 126 12.40 -2.68 18.57
CA LEU A 126 12.88 -3.67 17.59
C LEU A 126 14.05 -4.48 18.11
N ALA A 127 15.02 -3.84 18.79
CA ALA A 127 16.16 -4.51 19.38
C ALA A 127 15.70 -5.55 20.42
N HIS A 128 14.79 -5.15 21.30
CA HIS A 128 14.21 -6.04 22.31
C HIS A 128 13.39 -7.18 21.68
N SER A 129 12.56 -6.86 20.68
CA SER A 129 11.79 -7.84 19.93
C SER A 129 12.65 -8.91 19.28
N LEU A 130 13.82 -8.55 18.76
CA LEU A 130 14.74 -9.48 18.13
C LEU A 130 15.46 -10.38 19.15
N SER A 131 15.84 -9.84 20.31
CA SER A 131 16.60 -10.59 21.33
C SER A 131 15.72 -11.54 22.13
N GLU A 132 14.63 -11.04 22.69
CA GLU A 132 13.84 -11.76 23.69
C GLU A 132 12.47 -12.19 23.15
N GLY A 133 12.03 -11.57 22.05
CA GLY A 133 10.63 -11.59 21.64
C GLY A 133 9.82 -10.64 22.54
N ILE A 134 8.71 -10.10 22.04
CA ILE A 134 7.84 -9.23 22.83
C ILE A 134 6.52 -9.93 23.11
N SER A 135 6.09 -9.85 24.37
CA SER A 135 4.79 -10.38 24.80
C SER A 135 3.62 -9.43 24.53
N CYS A 136 3.88 -8.13 24.38
CA CYS A 136 2.90 -7.15 23.97
C CYS A 136 2.84 -7.01 22.44
N LEU A 137 1.77 -7.54 21.84
CA LEU A 137 1.49 -7.37 20.43
C LEU A 137 0.61 -6.14 20.22
N ILE A 138 0.99 -5.29 19.27
CA ILE A 138 0.11 -4.25 18.75
C ILE A 138 -0.87 -4.93 17.80
N ASN A 139 -2.16 -4.83 18.08
CA ASN A 139 -3.24 -5.34 17.25
C ASN A 139 -4.27 -4.22 17.05
N PRO A 140 -4.11 -3.41 15.98
CA PRO A 140 -4.93 -2.25 15.76
C PRO A 140 -6.35 -2.67 15.32
N LEU A 141 -7.35 -2.23 16.08
CA LEU A 141 -8.77 -2.45 15.82
C LEU A 141 -9.49 -1.11 15.67
N GLN A 142 -10.60 -1.10 14.94
CA GLN A 142 -11.44 0.10 14.77
C GLN A 142 -10.62 1.33 14.35
N ILE A 143 -9.76 1.15 13.33
CA ILE A 143 -8.92 2.22 12.80
C ILE A 143 -9.85 3.25 12.11
N THR A 144 -9.68 4.51 12.47
CA THR A 144 -10.46 5.64 11.96
C THR A 144 -9.52 6.79 11.64
N VAL A 145 -9.83 7.54 10.58
CA VAL A 145 -9.11 8.80 10.30
C VAL A 145 -9.62 9.85 11.29
N SER A 146 -8.78 10.20 12.27
CA SER A 146 -9.13 11.23 13.26
C SER A 146 -8.88 12.64 12.74
N LYS A 147 -7.81 12.81 11.94
CA LYS A 147 -7.51 14.04 11.21
C LYS A 147 -7.18 13.68 9.76
N PRO A 148 -7.95 14.14 8.77
CA PRO A 148 -7.65 13.88 7.36
C PRO A 148 -6.35 14.57 6.95
N PHE A 149 -5.80 14.18 5.80
CA PHE A 149 -4.61 14.84 5.27
C PHE A 149 -4.84 16.34 5.05
N VAL A 150 -3.94 17.15 5.59
CA VAL A 150 -3.86 18.59 5.40
C VAL A 150 -2.46 18.92 4.86
N SER A 151 -2.40 19.77 3.85
CA SER A 151 -1.12 20.22 3.29
C SER A 151 -0.32 20.94 4.36
N GLU A 152 0.90 20.48 4.58
CA GLU A 152 1.90 21.17 5.39
C GLU A 152 2.77 22.05 4.51
N ASN A 153 3.11 21.56 3.32
CA ASN A 153 3.82 22.27 2.27
C ASN A 153 3.56 21.60 0.90
N ASP A 154 4.21 22.10 -0.16
CA ASP A 154 4.05 21.60 -1.54
C ASP A 154 4.50 20.13 -1.74
N SER A 155 5.25 19.58 -0.79
CA SER A 155 5.83 18.23 -0.86
C SER A 155 5.37 17.30 0.25
N ALA A 156 4.47 17.76 1.14
CA ALA A 156 4.05 17.00 2.30
C ALA A 156 2.62 17.34 2.77
N PHE A 157 1.89 16.29 3.14
CA PHE A 157 0.63 16.37 3.88
C PHE A 157 0.76 15.58 5.18
N THR A 158 0.07 16.06 6.22
CA THR A 158 0.02 15.42 7.53
C THR A 158 -1.41 15.12 7.94
N GLY A 159 -1.60 14.02 8.67
CA GLY A 159 -2.88 13.58 9.20
C GLY A 159 -2.71 12.66 10.39
N ASN A 160 -3.81 12.09 10.88
CA ASN A 160 -3.80 11.20 12.01
C ASN A 160 -4.79 10.05 11.84
N LEU A 161 -4.40 8.86 12.29
CA LEU A 161 -5.30 7.75 12.52
C LEU A 161 -5.50 7.56 14.02
N SER A 162 -6.72 7.27 14.44
CA SER A 162 -7.01 6.75 15.78
C SER A 162 -7.45 5.30 15.69
N PHE A 163 -6.94 4.46 16.59
CA PHE A 163 -7.28 3.05 16.65
C PHE A 163 -7.36 2.58 18.10
N ILE A 164 -8.04 1.45 18.30
CA ILE A 164 -8.07 0.74 19.57
C ILE A 164 -7.05 -0.38 19.49
N ASN A 165 -6.01 -0.32 20.33
CA ASN A 165 -5.10 -1.43 20.47
C ASN A 165 -5.67 -2.46 21.44
N ARG A 166 -5.81 -3.71 21.02
CA ARG A 166 -6.19 -4.81 21.92
C ARG A 166 -4.94 -5.49 22.45
N TYR A 167 -4.75 -5.42 23.76
CA TYR A 167 -3.72 -6.20 24.43
C TYR A 167 -4.22 -7.60 24.76
N VAL A 168 -3.41 -8.61 24.44
CA VAL A 168 -3.64 -9.99 24.89
C VAL A 168 -2.44 -10.37 25.76
N PRO A 169 -2.59 -10.40 27.10
CA PRO A 169 -1.50 -10.81 27.96
C PRO A 169 -1.11 -12.28 27.67
N PRO A 170 0.19 -12.61 27.67
CA PRO A 170 0.66 -13.93 27.28
C PRO A 170 0.11 -15.04 28.18
N VAL A 171 0.04 -14.86 29.50
CA VAL A 171 -0.56 -15.81 30.45
C VAL A 171 -0.89 -15.11 31.78
N SER A 172 -2.17 -14.94 32.13
CA SER A 172 -2.57 -14.85 33.54
C SER A 172 -3.94 -15.48 33.74
N ARG A 173 -4.08 -16.20 34.87
CA ARG A 173 -5.29 -16.95 35.26
C ARG A 173 -6.47 -16.07 35.69
N ASP A 174 -6.38 -14.76 35.46
CA ASP A 174 -7.44 -13.80 35.77
C ASP A 174 -8.04 -13.27 34.47
N THR A 175 -9.22 -13.79 34.14
CA THR A 175 -10.10 -13.37 33.03
C THR A 175 -10.70 -11.96 33.21
N SER A 176 -10.19 -11.14 34.11
CA SER A 176 -10.71 -9.79 34.36
C SER A 176 -9.96 -8.75 33.53
N GLY A 177 -10.42 -8.57 32.29
CA GLY A 177 -10.22 -7.34 31.53
C GLY A 177 -9.20 -7.43 30.41
N THR A 178 -9.67 -7.67 29.18
CA THR A 178 -8.94 -7.23 27.99
C THR A 178 -8.88 -5.71 28.02
N GLU A 179 -7.76 -5.15 28.48
CA GLU A 179 -7.55 -3.71 28.42
C GLU A 179 -7.34 -3.30 26.95
N SER A 180 -8.12 -2.32 26.51
CA SER A 180 -8.01 -1.74 25.19
C SER A 180 -7.71 -0.27 25.32
N LEU A 181 -6.64 0.20 24.68
CA LEU A 181 -6.26 1.60 24.71
C LEU A 181 -6.55 2.23 23.36
N ARG A 182 -7.11 3.44 23.39
CA ARG A 182 -7.19 4.27 22.20
C ARG A 182 -5.84 4.95 22.01
N LEU A 183 -5.22 4.66 20.87
CA LEU A 183 -3.99 5.29 20.41
C LEU A 183 -4.26 6.18 19.21
N ILE A 184 -3.34 7.09 18.95
CA ILE A 184 -3.28 7.97 17.79
C ILE A 184 -1.91 7.77 17.16
N ILE A 185 -1.87 7.64 15.84
CA ILE A 185 -0.63 7.62 15.07
C ILE A 185 -0.65 8.73 14.03
N ASP A 186 0.49 9.41 13.90
CA ASP A 186 0.70 10.39 12.84
C ASP A 186 0.89 9.68 11.49
N ILE A 187 0.32 10.26 10.44
CA ILE A 187 0.48 9.78 9.07
C ILE A 187 0.95 10.90 8.17
N TYR A 188 1.83 10.55 7.24
CA TYR A 188 2.48 11.48 6.34
C TYR A 188 2.28 11.02 4.90
N LEU A 189 2.03 11.96 4.00
CA LEU A 189 2.06 11.75 2.56
C LEU A 189 3.13 12.66 2.00
N VAL A 190 4.23 12.09 1.53
CA VAL A 190 5.44 12.84 1.16
C VAL A 190 5.82 12.54 -0.28
N LYS A 191 6.18 13.58 -1.03
CA LYS A 191 6.70 13.44 -2.39
C LYS A 191 8.17 13.04 -2.31
N ARG A 192 8.53 11.86 -2.82
CA ARG A 192 9.91 11.35 -2.82
C ARG A 192 10.29 10.80 -4.20
N LEU A 193 11.57 10.93 -4.52
CA LEU A 193 12.14 10.37 -5.75
C LEU A 193 12.23 8.84 -5.62
N ARG A 194 11.56 8.11 -6.51
CA ARG A 194 11.68 6.65 -6.63
C ARG A 194 12.25 6.25 -7.98
N SER A 195 13.08 5.21 -7.97
CA SER A 195 13.69 4.66 -9.17
C SER A 195 12.78 3.57 -9.77
N PHE A 196 12.54 3.66 -11.08
CA PHE A 196 11.75 2.74 -11.88
C PHE A 196 12.60 2.28 -13.08
N GLY A 197 13.42 1.24 -12.88
CA GLY A 197 14.43 0.85 -13.86
C GLY A 197 15.54 1.91 -13.94
N GLU A 198 15.73 2.51 -15.11
CA GLU A 198 16.70 3.59 -15.33
C GLU A 198 16.12 4.98 -15.03
N ASP A 199 14.79 5.11 -14.92
CA ASP A 199 14.11 6.38 -14.69
C ASP A 199 13.97 6.69 -13.19
N GLN A 200 13.97 7.97 -12.84
CA GLN A 200 13.63 8.46 -11.51
C GLN A 200 12.44 9.39 -11.58
N LEU A 201 11.44 9.14 -10.73
CA LEU A 201 10.18 9.89 -10.71
C LEU A 201 9.87 10.32 -9.28
N GLU A 202 9.46 11.57 -9.10
CA GLU A 202 8.86 12.01 -7.85
C GLU A 202 7.45 11.47 -7.72
N VAL A 203 7.22 10.67 -6.69
CA VAL A 203 5.93 10.05 -6.41
C VAL A 203 5.53 10.31 -4.97
N TRP A 204 4.22 10.43 -4.77
CA TRP A 204 3.64 10.52 -3.44
C TRP A 204 3.64 9.14 -2.77
N ASP A 205 4.09 9.10 -1.52
CA ASP A 205 4.16 7.87 -0.74
C ASP A 205 3.75 8.13 0.72
N VAL A 206 3.13 7.12 1.31
CA VAL A 206 2.53 7.21 2.65
C VAL A 206 3.49 6.67 3.68
N TYR A 207 3.62 7.33 4.82
CA TYR A 207 4.45 6.90 5.93
C TYR A 207 3.70 7.05 7.25
N LEU A 208 4.10 6.22 8.22
CA LEU A 208 3.71 6.34 9.62
C LEU A 208 4.69 7.26 10.36
N GLY A 209 4.27 7.84 11.48
CA GLY A 209 5.13 8.55 12.42
C GLY A 209 4.85 8.17 13.87
N ASP A 210 4.87 9.15 14.76
CA ASP A 210 4.81 8.92 16.19
C ASP A 210 3.48 8.28 16.64
N ILE A 211 3.59 7.42 17.66
CA ILE A 211 2.45 6.70 18.24
C ILE A 211 2.21 7.22 19.66
N ASN A 212 1.02 7.77 19.88
CA ASN A 212 0.58 8.46 21.10
C ASN A 212 -0.66 7.83 21.74
#